data_AF-A0A3B9BRR9-F1
#
_entry.id   AF-A0A3B9BRR9-F1
#
_cell.length_a   1.000
_cell.length_b   1.000
_cell.length_c   1.000
_cell.angle_alpha   90.00
_cell.angle_beta   90.00
_cell.angle_gamma   90.00
#
_symmetry.space_group_name_H-M   'P 1'
#
loop_
_entity.id
_entity.type
_entity.pdbx_description
1 polymer ?
#
loop_
_entity_poly.entity_id
_entity_poly.type
_entity_poly.pdbx_seq_one_letter_code
_entity_poly.pdbx_strand_id
1 'polypeptide(L)'
;DRGAAHLKDDLMPRYAELIYNGYWFSPEREMLQALIDHSQKHVNGVVKVKLYKGSVQTVARWSNDTLYSEAHVTFEDDAGAYDQADAAGFIKINALRLKLLASRAKRSK
;
A
#
# COMPACT_ATOMS: atom_id res chain seq x y z
N ASP A 1 3.52 -4.93 -2.19
CA ASP A 1 3.86 -4.75 -0.77
C ASP A 1 3.19 -3.48 -0.27
N ARG A 2 2.69 -3.48 0.97
CA ARG A 2 1.98 -2.32 1.53
C ARG A 2 2.94 -1.19 1.89
N GLY A 3 4.08 -1.49 2.49
CA GLY A 3 5.05 -0.46 2.90
C GLY A 3 5.61 0.31 1.72
N ALA A 4 6.02 -0.40 0.67
CA ALA A 4 6.50 0.18 -0.58
C ALA A 4 5.44 1.06 -1.28
N ALA A 5 4.16 0.66 -1.25
CA ALA A 5 3.09 1.46 -1.82
C ALA A 5 2.90 2.79 -1.06
N HIS A 6 2.89 2.76 0.28
CA HIS A 6 2.79 3.96 1.11
C HIS A 6 3.98 4.90 0.89
N LEU A 7 5.21 4.37 0.86
CA LEU A 7 6.40 5.17 0.58
C LEU A 7 6.36 5.82 -0.82
N LYS A 8 5.91 5.07 -1.83
CA LYS A 8 5.74 5.61 -3.18
C LYS A 8 4.74 6.78 -3.16
N ASP A 9 3.57 6.59 -2.56
CA ASP A 9 2.51 7.62 -2.50
C ASP A 9 2.98 8.88 -1.76
N ASP A 10 3.80 8.74 -0.71
CA ASP A 10 4.40 9.86 0.01
C ASP A 10 5.39 10.67 -0.84
N LEU A 11 6.14 10.00 -1.72
CA LEU A 11 7.19 10.63 -2.54
C LEU A 11 6.71 11.16 -3.89
N MET A 12 5.59 10.65 -4.43
CA MET A 12 5.08 11.08 -5.74
C MET A 12 4.76 12.56 -5.86
N PRO A 13 4.16 13.23 -4.85
CA PRO A 13 3.92 14.66 -4.93
C PRO A 13 5.20 15.47 -5.13
N ARG A 14 6.30 15.11 -4.47
CA ARG A 14 7.60 15.79 -4.60
C ARG A 14 8.20 15.60 -5.99
N TYR A 15 8.12 14.38 -6.54
CA TYR A 15 8.58 14.12 -7.90
C TYR A 15 7.82 14.95 -8.93
N ALA A 16 6.49 15.04 -8.78
CA ALA A 16 5.63 15.87 -9.64
C ALA A 16 5.94 17.37 -9.51
N GLU A 17 6.17 17.86 -8.30
CA GLU A 17 6.52 19.26 -8.01
C GLU A 17 7.84 19.67 -8.69
N LEU A 18 8.87 18.82 -8.63
CA LEU A 18 10.15 19.08 -9.30
C LEU A 18 9.98 19.24 -10.81
N ILE A 19 9.19 18.36 -11.44
CA ILE A 19 8.89 18.45 -12.88
C ILE A 19 8.12 19.73 -13.19
N TYR A 20 7.09 20.04 -12.40
CA TYR A 20 6.27 21.23 -12.58
C TYR A 20 7.10 22.52 -12.53
N ASN A 21 8.06 22.58 -11.60
CA ASN A 21 8.95 23.73 -11.44
C ASN A 21 10.12 23.78 -12.45
N GLY A 22 10.19 22.83 -13.40
CA GLY A 22 11.21 22.81 -14.44
C GLY A 22 12.55 22.18 -14.01
N TYR A 23 12.60 21.52 -12.85
CA TYR A 23 13.79 20.83 -12.34
C TYR A 23 13.97 19.43 -12.95
N TRP A 24 13.75 19.30 -14.26
CA TRP A 24 13.88 18.01 -14.94
C TRP A 24 15.30 17.46 -14.84
N PHE A 25 16.34 18.28 -14.86
CA PHE A 25 17.73 17.80 -14.78
C PHE A 25 18.35 17.88 -13.38
N SER A 26 17.54 18.05 -12.32
CA SER A 26 18.09 18.18 -10.98
C SER A 26 18.49 16.83 -10.36
N PRO A 27 19.55 16.80 -9.52
CA PRO A 27 19.99 15.59 -8.85
C PRO A 27 18.90 14.92 -8.00
N GLU A 28 18.10 15.71 -7.27
CA GLU A 28 17.02 15.18 -6.44
C GLU A 28 15.92 14.50 -7.25
N ARG A 29 15.65 14.95 -8.47
CA ARG A 29 14.72 14.27 -9.40
C ARG A 29 15.32 12.94 -9.86
N GLU A 30 16.62 12.88 -10.16
CA GLU A 30 17.33 11.63 -10.51
C GLU A 30 17.30 10.59 -9.38
N MET A 31 17.51 11.05 -8.15
CA MET A 31 17.41 10.18 -6.96
C MET A 31 16.01 9.58 -6.82
N LEU A 32 14.97 10.41 -7.00
CA LEU A 32 13.58 9.94 -6.94
C LEU A 32 13.24 9.01 -8.12
N GLN A 33 13.79 9.26 -9.32
CA GLN A 33 13.63 8.39 -10.48
C GLN A 33 14.14 6.97 -10.18
N ALA A 34 15.34 6.85 -9.58
CA ALA A 34 15.90 5.54 -9.24
C ALA A 34 15.00 4.75 -8.27
N LEU A 35 14.37 5.44 -7.32
CA LEU A 35 13.38 4.83 -6.42
C LEU A 35 12.13 4.38 -7.19
N ILE A 36 11.62 5.21 -8.09
CA ILE A 36 10.45 4.89 -8.93
C ILE A 36 10.76 3.67 -9.78
N ASP A 37 11.87 3.66 -10.53
CA ASP A 37 12.26 2.55 -11.39
C ASP A 37 12.39 1.25 -10.60
N HIS A 38 13.00 1.32 -9.42
CA HIS A 38 13.08 0.16 -8.53
C HIS A 38 11.70 -0.34 -8.10
N SER A 39 10.78 0.57 -7.76
CA SER A 39 9.41 0.21 -7.37
C SER A 39 8.61 -0.46 -8.49
N GLN A 40 8.97 -0.20 -9.76
CA GLN A 40 8.26 -0.72 -10.93
C GLN A 40 8.74 -2.11 -11.40
N LYS A 41 9.73 -2.74 -10.74
CA LYS A 41 10.29 -4.04 -11.18
C LYS A 41 9.27 -5.16 -11.38
N HIS A 42 8.25 -5.24 -10.52
CA HIS A 42 7.14 -6.20 -10.62
C HIS A 42 5.81 -5.51 -11.01
N VAL A 43 5.97 -4.31 -11.58
CA VAL A 43 5.05 -3.38 -12.25
C VAL A 43 4.21 -3.90 -13.41
N ASN A 44 3.68 -5.12 -13.40
CA ASN A 44 3.10 -5.71 -14.63
C ASN A 44 1.73 -6.37 -14.45
N GLY A 45 1.03 -6.56 -15.56
CA GLY A 45 -0.27 -7.22 -15.62
C GLY A 45 -1.25 -6.56 -16.58
N VAL A 46 -2.49 -7.02 -16.53
CA VAL A 46 -3.61 -6.52 -17.31
C VAL A 46 -4.66 -5.94 -16.37
N VAL A 47 -5.14 -4.74 -16.69
CA VAL A 47 -6.26 -4.09 -16.01
C VAL A 47 -7.39 -3.93 -17.00
N LYS A 48 -8.55 -4.55 -16.72
CA LYS A 48 -9.77 -4.31 -17.49
C LYS A 48 -10.50 -3.13 -16.89
N VAL A 49 -10.78 -2.14 -17.73
CA VAL A 49 -11.53 -0.94 -17.35
C VAL A 49 -12.83 -0.85 -18.13
N LYS A 50 -13.84 -0.23 -17.52
CA LYS A 50 -15.10 0.16 -18.14
C LYS A 50 -15.08 1.68 -18.30
N LEU A 51 -15.32 2.13 -19.53
CA LEU A 51 -15.45 3.55 -19.87
C LEU A 51 -16.93 3.87 -20.02
N TYR A 52 -17.42 4.88 -19.30
CA TYR A 52 -18.82 5.27 -19.38
C TYR A 52 -19.01 6.74 -19.05
N LYS A 53 -19.58 7.51 -19.98
CA LYS A 53 -19.95 8.94 -19.80
C LYS A 53 -18.85 9.79 -19.13
N GLY A 54 -17.62 9.68 -19.61
CA GLY A 54 -16.46 10.42 -19.06
C GLY A 54 -15.85 9.82 -17.78
N SER A 55 -16.38 8.70 -17.28
CA SER A 55 -15.80 7.97 -16.14
C SER A 55 -14.99 6.75 -16.61
N VAL A 56 -14.00 6.38 -15.79
CA VAL A 56 -13.18 5.19 -15.93
C VAL A 56 -13.31 4.38 -14.64
N GLN A 57 -13.68 3.11 -14.75
CA GLN A 57 -13.80 2.21 -13.61
C GLN A 57 -13.00 0.93 -13.86
N THR A 58 -12.12 0.56 -12.93
CA THR A 58 -11.44 -0.73 -12.97
C THR A 58 -12.42 -1.84 -12.60
N VAL A 59 -12.58 -2.84 -13.48
CA VAL A 59 -13.51 -3.96 -13.27
C VAL A 59 -12.80 -5.29 -13.02
N ALA A 60 -11.56 -5.44 -13.44
CA ALA A 60 -10.75 -6.64 -13.15
C ALA A 60 -9.25 -6.38 -13.33
N ARG A 61 -8.43 -7.23 -12.70
CA ARG A 61 -6.97 -7.14 -12.68
C ARG A 61 -6.36 -8.54 -12.69
N TRP A 62 -5.29 -8.73 -13.45
CA TRP A 62 -4.52 -9.98 -13.50
C TRP A 62 -3.03 -9.69 -13.64
N SER A 63 -2.18 -10.46 -12.98
CA SER A 63 -0.72 -10.36 -13.09
C SER A 63 -0.10 -11.69 -12.70
N ASN A 64 1.01 -12.05 -13.34
CA ASN A 64 1.81 -13.21 -12.94
C ASN A 64 2.62 -12.92 -11.66
N ASP A 65 2.92 -11.65 -11.38
CA ASP A 65 3.62 -11.20 -10.17
C ASP A 65 2.64 -10.67 -9.11
N THR A 66 1.42 -11.21 -9.08
CA THR A 66 0.40 -10.80 -8.12
C THR A 66 0.80 -11.18 -6.69
N LEU A 67 0.66 -10.23 -5.76
CA LEU A 67 0.75 -10.49 -4.31
C LEU A 67 -0.60 -10.85 -3.69
N TYR A 68 -1.69 -10.81 -4.47
CA TYR A 68 -2.97 -11.35 -4.04
C TYR A 68 -2.90 -12.87 -4.01
N SER A 69 -3.32 -13.47 -2.90
CA SER A 69 -3.42 -14.92 -2.74
C SER A 69 -4.82 -15.28 -2.26
N GLU A 70 -5.57 -15.99 -3.11
CA GLU A 70 -6.93 -16.45 -2.80
C GLU A 70 -6.96 -17.35 -1.56
N ALA A 71 -5.98 -18.25 -1.43
CA ALA A 71 -5.85 -19.14 -0.27
C ALA A 71 -5.72 -18.39 1.08
N HIS A 72 -5.13 -17.19 1.09
CA HIS A 72 -4.95 -16.42 2.33
C HIS A 72 -6.13 -15.49 2.65
N VAL A 73 -7.04 -15.26 1.71
CA VAL A 73 -8.17 -14.33 1.88
C VAL A 73 -9.53 -15.02 1.82
N THR A 74 -9.57 -16.30 1.44
CA THR A 74 -10.81 -17.06 1.42
C THR A 74 -11.38 -17.22 2.83
N PHE A 75 -12.72 -17.27 2.90
CA PHE A 75 -13.45 -17.63 4.12
C PHE A 75 -13.82 -19.12 4.16
N GLU A 76 -13.50 -19.85 3.09
CA GLU A 76 -13.66 -21.30 3.01
C GLU A 76 -12.48 -22.01 3.68
N ASP A 77 -12.36 -23.32 3.51
CA ASP A 77 -11.19 -24.07 3.99
C ASP A 77 -9.92 -23.53 3.32
N ASP A 78 -9.12 -22.78 4.08
CA ASP A 78 -7.88 -22.14 3.65
C ASP A 78 -6.70 -23.12 3.61
N ALA A 79 -6.96 -24.41 3.91
CA ALA A 79 -5.97 -25.48 4.06
C ALA A 79 -4.85 -25.13 5.05
N GLY A 80 -5.13 -24.26 6.04
CA GLY A 80 -4.15 -23.79 7.01
C GLY A 80 -3.23 -22.69 6.51
N ALA A 81 -3.61 -21.96 5.44
CA ALA A 81 -2.84 -20.83 4.93
C ALA A 81 -2.72 -19.66 5.91
N TYR A 82 -3.65 -19.50 6.87
CA TYR A 82 -3.61 -18.44 7.86
C TYR A 82 -4.02 -18.89 9.28
N ASP A 83 -3.11 -18.77 10.25
CA ASP A 83 -3.45 -19.00 11.66
C ASP A 83 -4.18 -17.79 12.27
N GLN A 84 -5.48 -17.94 12.48
CA GLN A 84 -6.32 -16.90 13.07
C GLN A 84 -6.00 -16.60 14.53
N ALA A 85 -5.34 -17.52 15.27
CA ALA A 85 -4.97 -17.31 16.66
C ALA A 85 -3.95 -16.16 16.82
N ASP A 86 -3.08 -15.96 15.84
CA ASP A 86 -2.07 -14.90 15.82
C ASP A 86 -2.67 -13.49 15.84
N ALA A 87 -3.88 -13.34 15.28
CA ALA A 87 -4.57 -12.06 15.20
C ALA A 87 -4.82 -11.47 16.60
N ALA A 88 -5.15 -12.32 17.59
CA ALA A 88 -5.43 -11.86 18.95
C ALA A 88 -4.20 -11.21 19.60
N GLY A 89 -3.01 -11.79 19.41
CA GLY A 89 -1.74 -11.23 19.88
C GLY A 89 -1.41 -9.93 19.17
N PHE A 90 -1.49 -9.91 17.85
CA PHE A 90 -1.24 -8.75 17.00
C PHE A 90 -2.11 -7.54 17.40
N ILE A 91 -3.42 -7.74 17.57
CA ILE A 91 -4.36 -6.68 17.98
C ILE A 91 -4.01 -6.14 19.36
N LYS A 92 -3.70 -7.02 20.32
CA LYS A 92 -3.34 -6.61 21.68
C LYS A 92 -2.10 -5.71 21.70
N ILE A 93 -1.07 -6.06 20.92
CA ILE A 93 0.18 -5.29 20.85
C ILE A 93 -0.04 -3.95 20.15
N ASN A 94 -0.69 -3.93 18.98
CA ASN A 94 -0.95 -2.69 18.24
C ASN A 94 -1.82 -1.71 19.04
N ALA A 95 -2.82 -2.23 19.77
CA ALA A 95 -3.70 -1.41 20.61
C ALA A 95 -3.04 -0.91 21.91
N LEU A 96 -1.86 -1.42 22.29
CA LEU A 96 -1.24 -1.12 23.58
C LEU A 96 -1.01 0.38 23.78
N ARG A 97 -0.46 1.07 22.78
CA ARG A 97 -0.25 2.53 22.82
C ARG A 97 -1.56 3.28 23.07
N LEU A 98 -2.65 2.86 22.44
CA LEU A 98 -3.97 3.48 22.60
C LEU A 98 -4.54 3.24 24.01
N LYS A 99 -4.38 2.02 24.53
CA LYS A 99 -4.80 1.66 25.91
C LYS A 99 -4.06 2.49 26.97
N LEU A 100 -2.77 2.77 26.77
CA LEU A 100 -1.98 3.61 27.66
C LEU A 100 -2.44 5.07 27.63
N LEU A 101 -2.71 5.62 26.45
CA LEU A 101 -3.27 6.97 26.32
C LEU A 101 -4.61 7.10 27.04
N ALA A 102 -5.51 6.13 26.86
CA ALA A 102 -6.80 6.11 27.55
C ALA A 102 -6.64 6.00 29.08
N SER A 103 -5.71 5.16 29.55
CA SER A 103 -5.41 5.01 30.98
C SER A 103 -4.87 6.31 31.58
N ARG A 104 -3.98 7.03 30.89
CA ARG A 104 -3.49 8.35 31.31
C ARG A 104 -4.63 9.36 31.41
N ALA A 105 -5.51 9.41 30.41
CA ALA A 105 -6.64 10.33 30.40
C ALA A 105 -7.61 10.07 31.58
N LYS A 106 -7.81 8.81 31.98
CA LYS A 106 -8.63 8.45 33.14
C LYS A 106 -8.03 8.88 34.47
N ARG A 107 -6.70 8.85 34.62
CA ARG A 107 -6.00 9.30 35.84
C ARG A 107 -6.01 10.82 36.03
N SER A 108 -6.17 11.55 34.93
CA SER A 108 -6.21 13.01 34.91
C SER A 108 -7.63 13.58 35.12
N LYS A 109 -8.64 12.71 35.27
CA LYS A 109 -10.00 13.05 35.70
C LYS A 109 -10.16 12.65 37.15
#